data_AF-A0A3D3FBF7-F1
#
_entry.id   AF-A0A3D3FBF7-F1
#
_cell.length_a   1.000
_cell.length_b   1.000
_cell.length_c   1.000
_cell.angle_alpha   90.00
_cell.angle_beta   90.00
_cell.angle_gamma   90.00
#
_symmetry.space_group_name_H-M   'P 1'
#
loop_
_entity.id
_entity.type
_entity.pdbx_description
1 polymer ?
#
loop_
_entity_poly.entity_id
_entity_poly.type
_entity_poly.pdbx_seq_one_letter_code
_entity_poly.pdbx_strand_id
1 'polypeptide(L)'
;MDDVTLLYWAMTKDSEAPYMQAFNESAGFFTLPKQNSLEEERSKRETLQGELNAIFSQLAQGEEADWRSLGIDENTEFYLLGVKPNKMRLAVKLFEHNKFGKIMTNIGIHHQDLQLSPKDKQMPIWLLLKSLKSPVTSKNALPPDLSVKILQSILKGTPYPRYLLNTVVCRVKTDQDNASKKFYAVSRDRVRIIKACLTRMNLIKRGEFNMLNTQNQDSAYNCGRLFAVLEMIQKKAHPDINATIKDKFFSSACSTPYLVFPRLLKLSQSHLGKLDKGSVIYYEKCIQEIVSNLGDSFPKAMSMEKQGTFILGYYQQKEKLYEKKSEGEKNNGAE
;
A
#
# COMPACT_ATOMS: atom_id res chain seq x y z
N MET A 1 17.71 -6.83 -3.13
CA MET A 1 17.40 -7.29 -1.76
C MET A 1 18.74 -7.47 -1.07
N ASP A 2 18.95 -6.89 0.12
CA ASP A 2 20.17 -6.91 0.96
C ASP A 2 21.27 -7.94 0.62
N ASP A 3 21.99 -7.73 -0.50
CA ASP A 3 23.03 -8.60 -1.08
C ASP A 3 22.65 -10.08 -1.29
N VAL A 4 21.36 -10.38 -1.47
CA VAL A 4 20.88 -11.73 -1.81
C VAL A 4 20.76 -11.86 -3.33
N THR A 5 21.41 -12.87 -3.89
CA THR A 5 21.26 -13.28 -5.29
C THR A 5 20.17 -14.35 -5.37
N LEU A 6 19.19 -14.13 -6.25
CA LEU A 6 18.15 -15.11 -6.55
C LEU A 6 18.54 -15.90 -7.81
N LEU A 7 18.54 -17.22 -7.67
CA LEU A 7 18.68 -18.21 -8.72
C LEU A 7 17.34 -18.93 -8.84
N TYR A 8 16.84 -19.15 -10.04
CA TYR A 8 15.56 -19.81 -10.27
C TYR A 8 15.62 -20.55 -11.62
N TRP A 9 14.87 -21.65 -11.73
CA TRP A 9 14.83 -22.49 -12.93
C TRP A 9 13.53 -23.31 -12.96
N ALA A 10 13.13 -23.72 -14.16
CA ALA A 10 11.94 -24.53 -14.40
C ALA A 10 12.34 -25.93 -14.85
N MET A 11 11.79 -26.98 -14.25
CA MET A 11 12.05 -28.37 -14.66
C MET A 11 11.22 -28.74 -15.87
N THR A 12 11.61 -28.24 -17.04
CA THR A 12 10.97 -28.53 -18.32
C THR A 12 11.94 -29.17 -19.31
N LYS A 13 11.41 -29.98 -20.23
CA LYS A 13 12.18 -30.51 -21.38
C LYS A 13 12.30 -29.48 -22.51
N ASP A 14 11.39 -28.51 -22.52
CA ASP A 14 11.36 -27.41 -23.47
C ASP A 14 12.20 -26.23 -22.95
N SER A 15 12.05 -25.05 -23.56
CA SER A 15 12.76 -23.85 -23.11
C SER A 15 12.27 -23.35 -21.75
N GLU A 16 13.19 -23.04 -20.83
CA GLU A 16 12.88 -22.36 -19.56
C GLU A 16 12.55 -20.87 -19.74
N ALA A 17 12.89 -20.28 -20.90
CA ALA A 17 12.81 -18.83 -21.11
C ALA A 17 11.41 -18.22 -20.81
N PRO A 18 10.27 -18.83 -21.21
CA PRO A 18 8.95 -18.28 -20.90
C PRO A 18 8.67 -18.18 -19.39
N TYR A 19 9.04 -19.21 -18.62
CA TYR A 19 8.88 -19.23 -17.16
C TYR A 19 9.71 -18.14 -16.50
N MET A 20 10.96 -17.98 -16.92
CA MET A 20 11.88 -16.99 -16.38
C MET A 20 11.42 -15.56 -16.68
N GLN A 21 10.94 -15.31 -17.90
CA GLN A 21 10.40 -14.00 -18.31
C GLN A 21 9.13 -13.66 -17.53
N ALA A 22 8.18 -14.59 -17.45
CA ALA A 22 6.94 -14.41 -16.70
C ALA A 22 7.19 -14.16 -15.21
N PHE A 23 8.09 -14.93 -14.58
CA PHE A 23 8.45 -14.74 -13.17
C PHE A 23 9.12 -13.38 -12.91
N ASN A 24 10.04 -12.96 -13.79
CA ASN A 24 10.75 -11.69 -13.65
C ASN A 24 9.82 -10.49 -13.78
N GLU A 25 8.96 -10.50 -14.81
CA GLU A 25 8.02 -9.40 -15.06
C GLU A 25 6.97 -9.33 -13.95
N SER A 26 6.43 -10.47 -13.52
CA SER A 26 5.36 -10.50 -12.51
C SER A 26 5.82 -10.08 -11.12
N ALA A 27 7.00 -10.50 -10.68
CA ALA A 27 7.41 -10.23 -9.31
C ALA A 27 8.19 -8.91 -9.16
N GLY A 28 8.59 -8.29 -10.28
CA GLY A 28 9.31 -7.02 -10.28
C GLY A 28 10.62 -7.05 -9.50
N PHE A 29 11.25 -8.23 -9.34
CA PHE A 29 12.54 -8.41 -8.66
C PHE A 29 13.65 -7.65 -9.37
N PHE A 30 13.61 -7.69 -10.70
CA PHE A 30 14.58 -7.10 -11.59
C PHE A 30 13.85 -6.15 -12.53
N THR A 31 13.40 -5.01 -12.02
CA THR A 31 13.33 -3.86 -12.93
C THR A 31 14.77 -3.58 -13.34
N LEU A 32 15.20 -4.17 -14.47
CA LEU A 32 16.42 -3.75 -15.14
C LEU A 32 16.34 -2.22 -15.27
N PRO A 33 17.46 -1.49 -15.05
CA PRO A 33 17.49 -0.05 -15.25
C PRO A 33 16.88 0.27 -16.62
N LYS A 34 16.12 1.37 -16.71
CA LYS A 34 15.62 1.95 -17.98
C LYS A 34 16.77 2.49 -18.86
N GLN A 35 17.92 1.83 -18.91
CA GLN A 35 19.01 2.22 -19.79
C GLN A 35 18.84 1.50 -21.11
N ASN A 36 18.40 2.26 -22.12
CA ASN A 36 18.54 2.00 -23.54
C ASN A 36 18.03 0.63 -24.03
N SER A 37 16.85 0.20 -23.62
CA SER A 37 16.14 -0.88 -24.33
C SER A 37 15.58 -0.31 -25.64
N LEU A 38 15.91 -0.91 -26.78
CA LEU A 38 15.33 -0.62 -28.09
C LEU A 38 13.78 -0.60 -28.00
N GLU A 39 13.10 0.24 -28.78
CA GLU A 39 11.62 0.38 -28.72
C GLU A 39 10.88 -0.97 -28.82
N GLU A 40 11.44 -1.91 -29.58
CA GLU A 40 10.93 -3.28 -29.70
C GLU A 40 10.95 -4.06 -28.39
N GLU A 41 12.01 -3.95 -27.58
CA GLU A 41 12.07 -4.62 -26.27
C GLU A 41 11.04 -4.05 -25.30
N ARG A 42 10.79 -2.74 -25.39
CA ARG A 42 9.78 -2.08 -24.57
C ARG A 42 8.38 -2.54 -24.97
N SER A 43 8.08 -2.57 -26.27
CA SER A 43 6.81 -3.06 -26.80
C SER A 43 6.55 -4.51 -26.37
N LYS A 44 7.53 -5.40 -26.51
CA LYS A 44 7.44 -6.80 -26.05
C LYS A 44 7.15 -6.93 -24.55
N ARG A 45 7.78 -6.10 -23.70
CA ARG A 45 7.50 -6.09 -22.25
C ARG A 45 6.09 -5.59 -21.93
N GLU A 46 5.64 -4.55 -22.62
CA GLU A 46 4.28 -4.02 -22.44
C GLU A 46 3.22 -5.07 -22.86
N THR A 47 3.47 -5.83 -23.93
CA THR A 47 2.63 -6.97 -24.34
C THR A 47 2.61 -8.07 -23.27
N LEU A 48 3.77 -8.55 -22.84
CA LEU A 48 3.88 -9.60 -21.81
C LEU A 48 3.21 -9.18 -20.49
N GLN A 49 3.38 -7.92 -20.08
CA GLN A 49 2.73 -7.39 -18.89
C GLN A 49 1.19 -7.36 -19.05
N GLY A 50 0.69 -7.06 -20.25
CA GLY A 50 -0.74 -7.15 -20.58
C GLY A 50 -1.27 -8.57 -20.43
N GLU A 51 -0.58 -9.55 -21.01
CA GLU A 51 -0.93 -10.98 -20.94
C GLU A 51 -0.90 -11.51 -19.50
N LEU A 52 0.14 -11.17 -18.73
CA LEU A 52 0.23 -11.53 -17.31
C LEU A 52 -0.87 -10.89 -16.45
N ASN A 53 -1.25 -9.64 -16.76
CA ASN A 53 -2.37 -9.00 -16.07
C ASN A 53 -3.71 -9.68 -16.38
N ALA A 54 -3.90 -10.15 -17.62
CA ALA A 54 -5.07 -10.95 -17.99
C ALA A 54 -5.10 -12.27 -17.21
N ILE A 55 -3.97 -12.98 -17.16
CA ILE A 55 -3.80 -14.21 -16.35
C ILE A 55 -4.11 -13.94 -14.88
N PHE A 56 -3.55 -12.90 -14.26
CA PHE A 56 -3.83 -12.58 -12.87
C PHE A 56 -5.29 -12.21 -12.62
N SER A 57 -5.97 -11.64 -13.61
CA SER A 57 -7.39 -11.32 -13.54
C SER A 57 -8.28 -12.56 -13.63
N GLN A 58 -7.91 -13.54 -14.46
CA GLN A 58 -8.56 -14.86 -14.54
C GLN A 58 -8.40 -15.63 -13.22
N LEU A 59 -7.16 -15.72 -12.73
CA LEU A 59 -6.85 -16.35 -11.44
C LEU A 59 -7.58 -15.68 -10.27
N ALA A 60 -7.79 -14.36 -10.31
CA ALA A 60 -8.59 -13.63 -9.33
C ALA A 60 -10.03 -14.12 -9.25
N GLN A 61 -10.58 -14.48 -10.40
CA GLN A 61 -11.98 -14.89 -10.57
C GLN A 61 -12.16 -16.39 -10.33
N GLY A 62 -11.07 -17.14 -10.10
CA GLY A 62 -11.08 -18.59 -9.95
C GLY A 62 -11.22 -19.33 -11.29
N GLU A 63 -10.98 -18.64 -12.40
CA GLU A 63 -10.97 -19.22 -13.74
C GLU A 63 -9.63 -19.91 -14.03
N GLU A 64 -9.65 -20.89 -14.94
CA GLU A 64 -8.41 -21.46 -15.49
C GLU A 64 -7.70 -20.39 -16.34
N ALA A 65 -6.44 -20.11 -16.00
CA ALA A 65 -5.63 -19.16 -16.75
C ALA A 65 -5.03 -19.81 -18.00
N ASP A 66 -5.00 -19.06 -19.11
CA ASP A 66 -4.42 -19.55 -20.36
C ASP A 66 -2.89 -19.39 -20.37
N TRP A 67 -2.21 -20.28 -19.65
CA TRP A 67 -0.75 -20.37 -19.64
C TRP A 67 -0.16 -20.87 -20.97
N ARG A 68 -0.96 -21.57 -21.79
CA ARG A 68 -0.50 -22.17 -23.05
C ARG A 68 -0.19 -21.11 -24.09
N SER A 69 -0.92 -19.99 -24.09
CA SER A 69 -0.62 -18.82 -24.92
C SER A 69 0.82 -18.30 -24.73
N LEU A 70 1.40 -18.49 -23.54
CA LEU A 70 2.78 -18.13 -23.19
C LEU A 70 3.79 -19.28 -23.37
N GLY A 71 3.35 -20.45 -23.84
CA GLY A 71 4.19 -21.66 -23.87
C GLY A 71 4.57 -22.17 -22.47
N ILE A 72 3.72 -21.92 -21.48
CA ILE A 72 3.94 -22.29 -20.07
C ILE A 72 2.97 -23.43 -19.70
N ASP A 73 3.51 -24.49 -19.10
CA ASP A 73 2.75 -25.48 -18.35
C ASP A 73 2.79 -25.11 -16.87
N GLU A 74 1.63 -24.75 -16.32
CA GLU A 74 1.47 -24.36 -14.92
C GLU A 74 1.85 -25.45 -13.91
N ASN A 75 1.86 -26.72 -14.33
CA ASN A 75 2.24 -27.85 -13.50
C ASN A 75 3.75 -28.11 -13.46
N THR A 76 4.54 -27.36 -14.23
CA THR A 76 6.00 -27.44 -14.21
C THR A 76 6.55 -27.14 -12.83
N GLU A 77 7.44 -28.00 -12.34
CA GLU A 77 8.13 -27.78 -11.08
C GLU A 77 9.12 -26.62 -11.22
N PHE A 78 8.99 -25.62 -10.35
CA PHE A 78 9.78 -24.41 -10.37
C PHE A 78 10.52 -24.24 -9.05
N TYR A 79 11.81 -23.92 -9.16
CA TYR A 79 12.71 -23.82 -8.03
C TYR A 79 13.22 -22.40 -7.89
N LEU A 80 13.34 -21.93 -6.66
CA LEU A 80 13.91 -20.63 -6.35
C LEU A 80 14.84 -20.73 -5.14
N LEU A 81 16.09 -20.33 -5.36
CA LEU A 81 17.18 -20.36 -4.40
C LEU A 81 17.72 -18.94 -4.21
N GLY A 82 17.60 -18.42 -2.99
CA GLY A 82 18.22 -17.16 -2.58
C GLY A 82 19.47 -17.42 -1.77
N VAL A 83 20.62 -16.98 -2.28
CA VAL A 83 21.93 -17.13 -1.62
C VAL A 83 22.54 -15.78 -1.29
N LYS A 84 23.26 -15.73 -0.17
CA LYS A 84 24.05 -14.57 0.23
C LYS A 84 25.50 -15.00 0.50
N PRO A 85 26.51 -14.26 0.01
CA PRO A 85 27.90 -14.51 0.40
C PRO A 85 28.08 -14.39 1.91
N ASN A 86 28.77 -15.36 2.50
CA ASN A 86 29.19 -15.37 3.90
C ASN A 86 30.67 -15.81 3.96
N LYS A 87 31.57 -14.82 3.84
CA LYS A 87 33.01 -15.04 3.64
C LYS A 87 33.24 -15.98 2.45
N MET A 88 33.79 -17.17 2.67
CA MET A 88 34.07 -18.19 1.64
C MET A 88 32.91 -19.16 1.40
N ARG A 89 31.76 -18.99 2.06
CA ARG A 89 30.58 -19.87 1.91
C ARG A 89 29.39 -19.11 1.34
N LEU A 90 28.53 -19.80 0.61
CA LEU A 90 27.20 -19.28 0.27
C LEU A 90 26.21 -19.70 1.36
N ALA A 91 25.58 -18.73 2.01
CA ALA A 91 24.50 -19.00 2.94
C ALA A 91 23.18 -19.05 2.17
N VAL A 92 22.48 -20.18 2.25
CA VAL A 92 21.12 -20.31 1.73
C VAL A 92 20.18 -19.51 2.63
N LYS A 93 19.57 -18.47 2.07
CA LYS A 93 18.60 -17.59 2.74
C LYS A 93 17.16 -17.97 2.40
N LEU A 94 16.96 -18.52 1.22
CA LEU A 94 15.67 -18.90 0.69
C LEU A 94 15.85 -20.14 -0.17
N PHE A 95 15.00 -21.14 0.01
CA PHE A 95 14.85 -22.23 -0.92
C PHE A 95 13.37 -22.57 -0.99
N GLU A 96 12.78 -22.40 -2.15
CA GLU A 96 11.37 -22.65 -2.41
C GLU A 96 11.21 -23.50 -3.65
N HIS A 97 10.26 -24.42 -3.59
CA HIS A 97 9.91 -25.33 -4.66
C HIS A 97 8.40 -25.48 -4.71
N ASN A 98 7.82 -25.28 -5.88
CA ASN A 98 6.40 -25.49 -6.13
C ASN A 98 6.12 -25.55 -7.63
N LYS A 99 4.88 -25.91 -7.98
CA LYS A 99 4.36 -25.73 -9.33
C LYS A 99 4.38 -24.25 -9.73
N PHE A 100 4.77 -23.98 -10.98
CA PHE A 100 4.86 -22.62 -11.51
C PHE A 100 3.55 -21.84 -11.37
N GLY A 101 2.42 -22.45 -11.77
CA GLY A 101 1.10 -21.83 -11.66
C GLY A 101 0.74 -21.45 -10.22
N LYS A 102 1.17 -22.25 -9.23
CA LYS A 102 0.92 -21.95 -7.81
C LYS A 102 1.72 -20.74 -7.35
N ILE A 103 2.98 -20.63 -7.74
CA ILE A 103 3.84 -19.46 -7.44
C ILE A 103 3.21 -18.21 -8.06
N MET A 104 2.84 -18.27 -9.33
CA MET A 104 2.25 -17.15 -10.05
C MET A 104 0.90 -16.73 -9.47
N THR A 105 0.06 -17.68 -9.07
CA THR A 105 -1.19 -17.39 -8.36
C THR A 105 -0.94 -16.61 -7.09
N ASN A 106 0.05 -17.02 -6.29
CA ASN A 106 0.39 -16.33 -5.04
C ASN A 106 0.97 -14.92 -5.29
N ILE A 107 1.69 -14.71 -6.40
CA ILE A 107 2.13 -13.38 -6.87
C ILE A 107 0.94 -12.53 -7.33
N GLY A 108 -0.02 -13.10 -8.06
CA GLY A 108 -1.26 -12.43 -8.43
C GLY A 108 -2.05 -11.95 -7.21
N ILE A 109 -2.17 -12.80 -6.19
CA ILE A 109 -2.78 -12.45 -4.90
C ILE A 109 -2.03 -11.30 -4.22
N HIS A 110 -0.69 -11.32 -4.23
CA HIS A 110 0.13 -10.21 -3.70
C HIS A 110 -0.21 -8.87 -4.36
N HIS A 111 -0.34 -8.84 -5.68
CA HIS A 111 -0.70 -7.63 -6.41
C HIS A 111 -2.10 -7.12 -6.06
N GLN A 112 -3.08 -8.04 -5.95
CA GLN A 112 -4.44 -7.71 -5.52
C GLN A 112 -4.49 -7.16 -4.09
N ASP A 113 -3.75 -7.78 -3.17
CA ASP A 113 -3.70 -7.34 -1.77
C ASP A 113 -3.18 -5.90 -1.65
N LEU A 114 -2.27 -5.50 -2.55
CA LEU A 114 -1.66 -4.17 -2.63
C LEU A 114 -2.46 -3.15 -3.45
N GLN A 115 -3.50 -3.57 -4.17
CA GLN A 115 -4.25 -2.69 -5.06
C GLN A 115 -5.14 -1.75 -4.23
N LEU A 116 -5.19 -0.45 -4.57
CA LEU A 116 -6.21 0.48 -4.04
C LEU A 116 -7.21 0.86 -5.13
N SER A 117 -6.81 0.85 -6.40
CA SER A 117 -7.65 1.11 -7.55
C SER A 117 -7.37 0.08 -8.67
N PRO A 118 -8.36 -0.29 -9.50
CA PRO A 118 -8.14 -1.14 -10.67
C PRO A 118 -7.01 -0.66 -11.61
N LYS A 119 -6.75 0.66 -11.63
CA LYS A 119 -5.72 1.29 -12.45
C LYS A 119 -4.31 1.28 -11.83
N ASP A 120 -4.16 0.79 -10.61
CA ASP A 120 -2.86 0.76 -9.94
C ASP A 120 -1.90 -0.17 -10.67
N LYS A 121 -0.70 0.34 -10.96
CA LYS A 121 0.40 -0.47 -11.44
C LYS A 121 0.90 -1.40 -10.34
N GLN A 122 1.41 -2.56 -10.74
CA GLN A 122 2.09 -3.50 -9.86
C GLN A 122 3.19 -2.80 -9.07
N MET A 123 3.28 -3.10 -7.77
CA MET A 123 4.31 -2.51 -6.91
C MET A 123 5.54 -3.42 -6.90
N PRO A 124 6.68 -3.00 -7.45
CA PRO A 124 7.88 -3.82 -7.40
C PRO A 124 8.40 -3.89 -5.96
N ILE A 125 9.02 -5.01 -5.60
CA ILE A 125 9.47 -5.25 -4.21
C ILE A 125 10.50 -4.22 -3.74
N TRP A 126 11.33 -3.67 -4.64
CA TRP A 126 12.25 -2.60 -4.26
C TRP A 126 11.51 -1.34 -3.77
N LEU A 127 10.35 -1.01 -4.35
CA LEU A 127 9.53 0.14 -3.95
C LEU A 127 8.83 -0.14 -2.62
N LEU A 128 8.40 -1.39 -2.40
CA LEU A 128 7.92 -1.87 -1.09
C LEU A 128 9.00 -1.62 -0.03
N LEU A 129 10.23 -2.11 -0.25
CA LEU A 129 11.34 -1.97 0.68
C LEU A 129 11.78 -0.52 0.87
N LYS A 130 11.77 0.30 -0.19
CA LYS A 130 12.05 1.74 -0.11
C LYS A 130 11.05 2.45 0.80
N SER A 131 9.77 2.06 0.74
CA SER A 131 8.70 2.66 1.57
C SER A 131 8.89 2.42 3.07
N LEU A 132 9.69 1.43 3.46
CA LEU A 132 10.01 1.10 4.86
C LEU A 132 11.19 1.90 5.43
N LYS A 133 11.99 2.54 4.57
CA LYS A 133 13.17 3.31 4.99
C LYS A 133 12.78 4.74 5.37
N SER A 134 13.58 5.35 6.25
CA SER A 134 13.44 6.77 6.56
C SER A 134 13.88 7.61 5.37
N PRO A 135 13.17 8.71 5.05
CA PRO A 135 13.58 9.65 3.99
C PRO A 135 14.72 10.59 4.42
N VAL A 136 15.04 10.64 5.73
CA VAL A 136 16.03 11.60 6.29
C VAL A 136 17.29 10.89 6.76
N THR A 137 17.18 9.70 7.36
CA THR A 137 18.32 9.00 7.93
C THR A 137 18.55 7.63 7.29
N SER A 138 19.79 7.35 6.91
CA SER A 138 20.24 6.02 6.48
C SER A 138 20.50 5.07 7.66
N LYS A 139 20.53 5.56 8.90
CA LYS A 139 20.87 4.77 10.09
C LYS A 139 19.79 3.76 10.51
N ASN A 140 18.56 3.91 10.02
CA ASN A 140 17.47 2.95 10.27
C ASN A 140 17.54 1.81 9.26
N ALA A 141 18.56 0.96 9.40
CA ALA A 141 18.67 -0.24 8.58
C ALA A 141 17.47 -1.17 8.84
N LEU A 142 16.89 -1.69 7.75
CA LEU A 142 15.88 -2.74 7.86
C LEU A 142 16.55 -4.02 8.39
N PRO A 143 15.83 -4.90 9.10
CA PRO A 143 16.37 -6.20 9.48
C PRO A 143 16.91 -6.94 8.24
N PRO A 144 18.12 -7.53 8.32
CA PRO A 144 18.80 -8.10 7.15
C PRO A 144 17.99 -9.16 6.38
N ASP A 145 17.09 -9.87 7.06
CA ASP A 145 16.28 -10.93 6.45
C ASP A 145 14.83 -10.49 6.14
N LEU A 146 14.47 -9.21 6.35
CA LEU A 146 13.08 -8.76 6.12
C LEU A 146 12.68 -8.92 4.65
N SER A 147 13.57 -8.54 3.73
CA SER A 147 13.32 -8.66 2.29
C SER A 147 13.06 -10.10 1.86
N VAL A 148 13.83 -11.05 2.40
CA VAL A 148 13.67 -12.49 2.16
C VAL A 148 12.36 -13.02 2.77
N LYS A 149 12.00 -12.62 3.99
CA LYS A 149 10.75 -13.07 4.62
C LYS A 149 9.50 -12.52 3.93
N ILE A 150 9.56 -11.30 3.40
CA ILE A 150 8.50 -10.75 2.55
C ILE A 150 8.37 -11.58 1.28
N LEU A 151 9.49 -11.88 0.62
CA LEU A 151 9.53 -12.73 -0.56
C LEU A 151 8.92 -14.12 -0.28
N GLN A 152 9.32 -14.77 0.80
CA GLN A 152 8.72 -16.06 1.22
C GLN A 152 7.21 -15.96 1.38
N SER A 153 6.72 -14.88 1.98
CA SER A 153 5.29 -14.67 2.18
C SER A 153 4.57 -14.50 0.85
N ILE A 154 5.17 -13.80 -0.12
CA ILE A 154 4.65 -13.66 -1.48
C ILE A 154 4.58 -15.03 -2.16
N LEU A 155 5.69 -15.77 -2.22
CA LEU A 155 5.77 -17.05 -2.92
C LEU A 155 4.87 -18.12 -2.31
N LYS A 156 4.67 -18.12 -0.99
CA LYS A 156 3.82 -19.08 -0.27
C LYS A 156 2.36 -18.66 -0.16
N GLY A 157 2.04 -17.41 -0.46
CA GLY A 157 0.71 -16.85 -0.21
C GLY A 157 0.35 -16.76 1.28
N THR A 158 1.33 -16.67 2.17
CA THR A 158 1.12 -16.59 3.63
C THR A 158 1.08 -15.13 4.13
N PRO A 159 0.63 -14.89 5.38
CA PRO A 159 0.71 -13.56 5.99
C PRO A 159 2.13 -13.01 6.00
N TYR A 160 2.28 -11.71 5.75
CA TYR A 160 3.58 -11.05 5.86
C TYR A 160 4.12 -11.10 7.29
N PRO A 161 5.44 -10.94 7.50
CA PRO A 161 6.00 -10.80 8.83
C PRO A 161 5.34 -9.62 9.55
N ARG A 162 4.90 -9.80 10.81
CA ARG A 162 4.30 -8.71 11.63
C ARG A 162 5.16 -7.45 11.68
N TYR A 163 6.48 -7.63 11.61
CA TYR A 163 7.44 -6.54 11.53
C TYR A 163 7.17 -5.59 10.35
N LEU A 164 6.72 -6.09 9.19
CA LEU A 164 6.39 -5.25 8.02
C LEU A 164 5.32 -4.21 8.38
N LEU A 165 4.19 -4.65 8.94
CA LEU A 165 3.11 -3.77 9.38
C LEU A 165 3.61 -2.77 10.42
N ASN A 166 4.37 -3.27 11.41
CA ASN A 166 4.89 -2.42 12.46
C ASN A 166 5.81 -1.31 11.91
N THR A 167 6.72 -1.66 11.02
CA THR A 167 7.65 -0.70 10.41
C THR A 167 6.91 0.34 9.60
N VAL A 168 5.97 -0.06 8.72
CA VAL A 168 5.27 0.88 7.86
C VAL A 168 4.38 1.83 8.67
N VAL A 169 3.64 1.33 9.67
CA VAL A 169 2.80 2.17 10.55
C VAL A 169 3.68 3.15 11.34
N CYS A 170 4.81 2.69 11.90
CA CYS A 170 5.74 3.58 12.57
C CYS A 170 6.29 4.65 11.62
N ARG A 171 6.70 4.30 10.41
CA ARG A 171 7.19 5.27 9.41
C ARG A 171 6.12 6.33 9.09
N VAL A 172 4.86 5.92 8.91
CA VAL A 172 3.75 6.85 8.66
C VAL A 172 3.58 7.84 9.82
N LYS A 173 3.80 7.41 11.06
CA LYS A 173 3.64 8.25 12.26
C LYS A 173 4.84 9.15 12.54
N THR A 174 6.05 8.70 12.23
CA THR A 174 7.30 9.39 12.62
C THR A 174 7.88 10.27 11.52
N ASP A 175 7.69 9.89 10.26
CA ASP A 175 8.23 10.69 9.17
C ASP A 175 7.37 11.95 8.99
N GLN A 176 8.00 13.04 8.58
CA GLN A 176 7.33 14.32 8.34
C GLN A 176 7.09 14.50 6.85
N ASP A 177 5.99 15.19 6.52
CA ASP A 177 5.71 15.59 5.15
C ASP A 177 6.80 16.57 4.67
N ASN A 178 7.19 16.46 3.41
CA ASN A 178 8.12 17.35 2.75
C ASN A 178 7.62 17.66 1.34
N ALA A 179 6.90 18.78 1.22
CA ALA A 179 6.27 19.19 -0.03
C ALA A 179 7.28 19.45 -1.15
N SER A 180 8.45 20.04 -0.85
CA SER A 180 9.48 20.32 -1.87
C SER A 180 10.06 19.05 -2.49
N LYS A 181 10.15 17.96 -1.71
CA LYS A 181 10.55 16.63 -2.19
C LYS A 181 9.38 15.76 -2.67
N LYS A 182 8.15 16.30 -2.71
CA LYS A 182 6.90 15.56 -2.99
C LYS A 182 6.76 14.29 -2.14
N PHE A 183 7.24 14.34 -0.90
CA PHE A 183 7.18 13.24 0.05
C PHE A 183 6.08 13.51 1.07
N TYR A 184 5.22 12.52 1.29
CA TYR A 184 4.19 12.56 2.31
C TYR A 184 4.30 11.31 3.18
N ALA A 185 4.26 11.49 4.50
CA ALA A 185 4.43 10.41 5.46
C ALA A 185 3.36 9.31 5.31
N VAL A 186 2.12 9.74 5.06
CA VAL A 186 1.00 8.89 4.63
C VAL A 186 0.98 8.89 3.10
N SER A 187 1.85 8.10 2.48
CA SER A 187 1.91 7.94 1.02
C SER A 187 1.05 6.79 0.54
N ARG A 188 0.65 6.84 -0.74
CA ARG A 188 -0.07 5.74 -1.41
C ARG A 188 0.66 4.41 -1.24
N ASP A 189 1.98 4.37 -1.46
CA ASP A 189 2.76 3.13 -1.34
C ASP A 189 2.69 2.52 0.07
N ARG A 190 2.80 3.34 1.12
CA ARG A 190 2.69 2.86 2.51
C ARG A 190 1.29 2.36 2.84
N VAL A 191 0.26 3.04 2.34
CA VAL A 191 -1.14 2.65 2.52
C VAL A 191 -1.42 1.32 1.82
N ARG A 192 -0.90 1.10 0.60
CA ARG A 192 -0.96 -0.18 -0.11
C ARG A 192 -0.36 -1.32 0.72
N ILE A 193 0.82 -1.10 1.31
CA ILE A 193 1.49 -2.09 2.17
C ILE A 193 0.67 -2.40 3.41
N ILE A 194 0.15 -1.38 4.09
CA ILE A 194 -0.71 -1.54 5.28
C ILE A 194 -1.94 -2.37 4.93
N LYS A 195 -2.64 -2.01 3.85
CA LYS A 195 -3.80 -2.76 3.36
C LYS A 195 -3.43 -4.22 3.13
N ALA A 196 -2.37 -4.51 2.38
CA ALA A 196 -1.97 -5.87 2.07
C ALA A 196 -1.65 -6.68 3.34
N CYS A 197 -1.03 -6.08 4.36
CA CYS A 197 -0.80 -6.73 5.65
C CYS A 197 -2.13 -7.09 6.34
N LEU A 198 -3.05 -6.14 6.46
CA LEU A 198 -4.34 -6.37 7.12
C LEU A 198 -5.19 -7.41 6.37
N THR A 199 -5.19 -7.38 5.03
CA THR A 199 -5.89 -8.37 4.18
C THR A 199 -5.37 -9.77 4.45
N ARG A 200 -4.04 -9.97 4.42
CA ARG A 200 -3.46 -11.30 4.64
C ARG A 200 -3.56 -11.78 6.09
N MET A 201 -3.80 -10.88 7.04
CA MET A 201 -4.11 -11.22 8.43
C MET A 201 -5.60 -11.56 8.64
N ASN A 202 -6.42 -11.55 7.57
CA ASN A 202 -7.87 -11.73 7.61
C ASN A 202 -8.60 -10.71 8.52
N LEU A 203 -8.03 -9.52 8.68
CA LEU A 203 -8.63 -8.44 9.47
C LEU A 203 -9.55 -7.55 8.64
N ILE A 204 -9.35 -7.57 7.32
CA ILE A 204 -10.19 -6.92 6.32
C ILE A 204 -10.38 -7.88 5.16
N LYS A 205 -11.53 -7.83 4.47
CA LYS A 205 -11.77 -8.71 3.32
C LYS A 205 -10.97 -8.23 2.11
N ARG A 206 -10.58 -9.16 1.24
CA ARG A 206 -9.95 -8.81 -0.04
C ARG A 206 -10.95 -7.98 -0.87
N GLY A 207 -10.47 -6.87 -1.44
CA GLY A 207 -11.31 -5.90 -2.15
C GLY A 207 -11.92 -4.79 -1.28
N GLU A 208 -11.94 -4.95 0.06
CA GLU A 208 -12.29 -3.83 0.94
C GLU A 208 -11.22 -2.74 0.88
N PHE A 209 -11.64 -1.51 1.20
CA PHE A 209 -10.78 -0.33 1.19
C PHE A 209 -10.13 -0.01 -0.17
N ASN A 210 -10.79 -0.38 -1.28
CA ASN A 210 -10.50 0.16 -2.61
C ASN A 210 -11.07 1.59 -2.78
N MET A 211 -12.13 1.90 -2.06
CA MET A 211 -12.74 3.23 -2.01
C MET A 211 -13.18 3.56 -0.59
N LEU A 212 -13.46 4.84 -0.35
CA LEU A 212 -14.01 5.30 0.93
C LEU A 212 -15.30 4.54 1.24
N ASN A 213 -15.36 3.88 2.40
CA ASN A 213 -16.57 3.23 2.88
C ASN A 213 -17.18 4.07 4.01
N THR A 214 -18.18 4.88 3.71
CA THR A 214 -18.82 5.74 4.71
C THR A 214 -19.67 4.96 5.72
N GLN A 215 -20.01 3.69 5.44
CA GLN A 215 -20.84 2.86 6.32
C GLN A 215 -20.02 1.93 7.22
N ASN A 216 -18.69 2.05 7.19
CA ASN A 216 -17.82 1.22 8.01
C ASN A 216 -18.02 1.55 9.50
N GLN A 217 -18.21 0.52 10.33
CA GLN A 217 -18.43 0.65 11.78
C GLN A 217 -17.15 0.48 12.62
N ASP A 218 -15.99 0.25 11.99
CA ASP A 218 -14.71 0.15 12.68
C ASP A 218 -14.30 1.52 13.23
N SER A 219 -14.24 1.62 14.57
CA SER A 219 -13.93 2.88 15.25
C SER A 219 -12.55 3.44 14.87
N ALA A 220 -11.55 2.59 14.58
CA ALA A 220 -10.24 3.05 14.17
C ALA A 220 -10.29 3.68 12.77
N TYR A 221 -11.02 3.06 11.86
CA TYR A 221 -11.23 3.59 10.50
C TYR A 221 -11.92 4.95 10.55
N ASN A 222 -13.02 5.06 11.30
CA ASN A 222 -13.77 6.31 11.47
C ASN A 222 -12.96 7.39 12.21
N CYS A 223 -12.11 7.04 13.18
CA CYS A 223 -11.16 8.00 13.75
C CYS A 223 -10.21 8.55 12.67
N GLY A 224 -9.72 7.70 11.76
CA GLY A 224 -8.89 8.11 10.64
C GLY A 224 -9.61 9.09 9.71
N ARG A 225 -10.84 8.74 9.31
CA ARG A 225 -11.71 9.60 8.50
C ARG A 225 -11.96 10.95 9.18
N LEU A 226 -12.31 10.92 10.46
CA LEU A 226 -12.57 12.13 11.24
C LEU A 226 -11.34 13.03 11.23
N PHE A 227 -10.16 12.48 11.50
CA PHE A 227 -8.91 13.23 11.48
C PHE A 227 -8.66 13.93 10.14
N ALA A 228 -8.91 13.26 9.01
CA ALA A 228 -8.76 13.85 7.68
C ALA A 228 -9.72 15.04 7.46
N VAL A 229 -10.97 14.94 7.92
CA VAL A 229 -11.94 16.05 7.86
C VAL A 229 -11.49 17.22 8.72
N LEU A 230 -11.04 16.97 9.96
CA LEU A 230 -10.56 18.03 10.86
C LEU A 230 -9.30 18.74 10.31
N GLU A 231 -8.37 18.01 9.69
CA GLU A 231 -7.20 18.60 9.02
C GLU A 231 -7.65 19.49 7.84
N MET A 232 -8.63 19.05 7.06
CA MET A 232 -9.12 19.81 5.92
C MET A 232 -9.85 21.09 6.35
N ILE A 233 -10.65 21.04 7.41
CA ILE A 233 -11.29 22.22 8.02
C ILE A 233 -10.22 23.23 8.44
N GLN A 234 -9.17 22.79 9.13
CA GLN A 234 -8.07 23.65 9.54
C GLN A 234 -7.40 24.32 8.32
N LYS A 235 -7.06 23.54 7.29
CA LYS A 235 -6.43 24.06 6.07
C LYS A 235 -7.28 25.09 5.34
N LYS A 236 -8.60 24.88 5.27
CA LYS A 236 -9.51 25.87 4.67
C LYS A 236 -9.63 27.14 5.51
N ALA A 237 -9.65 27.01 6.84
CA ALA A 237 -9.71 28.17 7.74
C ALA A 237 -8.41 28.96 7.78
N HIS A 238 -7.29 28.32 7.46
CA HIS A 238 -5.94 28.88 7.48
C HIS A 238 -5.12 28.41 6.26
N PRO A 239 -5.32 29.04 5.08
CA PRO A 239 -4.64 28.64 3.85
C PRO A 239 -3.10 28.67 3.94
N ASP A 240 -2.54 29.65 4.65
CA ASP A 240 -1.08 29.88 4.76
C ASP A 240 -0.43 29.16 5.97
N ILE A 241 -1.06 28.10 6.48
CA ILE A 241 -0.57 27.42 7.68
C ILE A 241 0.69 26.58 7.38
N ASN A 242 1.76 26.81 8.15
CA ASN A 242 3.02 26.07 8.01
C ASN A 242 3.01 24.67 8.64
N ALA A 243 2.13 24.43 9.63
CA ALA A 243 2.02 23.15 10.32
C ALA A 243 0.58 22.90 10.75
N THR A 244 0.07 21.73 10.44
CA THR A 244 -1.31 21.31 10.67
C THR A 244 -1.44 20.47 11.94
N ILE A 245 -2.66 20.09 12.28
CA ILE A 245 -2.91 19.08 13.32
C ILE A 245 -2.25 17.75 12.96
N LYS A 246 -2.02 17.44 11.68
CA LYS A 246 -1.30 16.22 11.26
C LYS A 246 0.11 16.20 11.84
N ASP A 247 0.85 17.30 11.70
CA ASP A 247 2.24 17.40 12.14
C ASP A 247 2.40 17.26 13.65
N LYS A 248 1.39 17.66 14.42
CA LYS A 248 1.42 17.69 15.89
C LYS A 248 0.72 16.51 16.56
N PHE A 249 -0.36 16.03 15.98
CA PHE A 249 -1.30 15.13 16.64
C PHE A 249 -1.52 13.80 15.91
N PHE A 250 -1.04 13.61 14.68
CA PHE A 250 -1.34 12.39 13.92
C PHE A 250 -0.91 11.12 14.66
N SER A 251 0.34 11.08 15.16
CA SER A 251 0.86 9.92 15.90
C SER A 251 0.05 9.63 17.16
N SER A 252 -0.32 10.65 17.93
CA SER A 252 -1.09 10.52 19.17
C SER A 252 -2.56 10.18 18.90
N ALA A 253 -3.19 10.78 17.89
CA ALA A 253 -4.56 10.45 17.48
C ALA A 253 -4.66 9.02 16.96
N CYS A 254 -3.63 8.55 16.25
CA CYS A 254 -3.52 7.18 15.79
C CYS A 254 -3.24 6.20 16.96
N SER A 255 -2.51 6.58 18.00
CA SER A 255 -2.18 5.65 19.10
C SER A 255 -3.25 5.62 20.20
N THR A 256 -3.76 6.80 20.58
CA THR A 256 -4.67 7.03 21.72
C THR A 256 -5.74 8.06 21.36
N PRO A 257 -6.71 7.72 20.49
CA PRO A 257 -7.78 8.62 20.03
C PRO A 257 -8.47 9.41 21.16
N TYR A 258 -8.83 8.71 22.24
CA TYR A 258 -9.56 9.26 23.38
C TYR A 258 -8.95 10.54 23.97
N LEU A 259 -7.62 10.64 24.02
CA LEU A 259 -6.92 11.79 24.60
C LEU A 259 -6.83 12.99 23.66
N VAL A 260 -7.03 12.78 22.36
CA VAL A 260 -6.70 13.77 21.33
C VAL A 260 -7.95 14.34 20.66
N PHE A 261 -8.92 13.49 20.31
CA PHE A 261 -10.11 13.92 19.55
C PHE A 261 -10.97 14.98 20.26
N PRO A 262 -11.21 14.94 21.58
CA PRO A 262 -11.96 16.00 22.24
C PRO A 262 -11.35 17.40 22.02
N ARG A 263 -10.01 17.49 22.07
CA ARG A 263 -9.29 18.74 21.80
C ARG A 263 -9.39 19.14 20.33
N LEU A 264 -9.22 18.20 19.40
CA LEU A 264 -9.28 18.49 17.96
C LEU A 264 -10.68 18.94 17.53
N LEU A 265 -11.74 18.32 18.06
CA LEU A 265 -13.12 18.71 17.81
C LEU A 265 -13.39 20.14 18.31
N LYS A 266 -12.95 20.48 19.52
CA LYS A 266 -13.07 21.85 20.04
C LYS A 266 -12.35 22.87 19.16
N LEU A 267 -11.13 22.58 18.70
CA LEU A 267 -10.39 23.45 17.78
C LEU A 267 -11.11 23.61 16.43
N SER A 268 -11.69 22.52 15.93
CA SER A 268 -12.39 22.53 14.64
C SER A 268 -13.60 23.47 14.61
N GLN A 269 -14.30 23.66 15.73
CA GLN A 269 -15.41 24.60 15.84
C GLN A 269 -14.98 26.05 15.57
N SER A 270 -13.83 26.47 16.12
CA SER A 270 -13.26 27.79 15.85
C SER A 270 -12.78 27.94 14.40
N HIS A 271 -12.36 26.86 13.76
CA HIS A 271 -11.99 26.87 12.34
C HIS A 271 -13.23 26.94 11.44
N LEU A 272 -14.29 26.19 11.76
CA LEU A 272 -15.58 26.24 11.04
C LEU A 272 -16.15 27.65 11.02
N GLY A 273 -16.09 28.39 12.13
CA GLY A 273 -16.56 29.78 12.19
C GLY A 273 -15.86 30.77 11.24
N LYS A 274 -14.77 30.35 10.58
CA LYS A 274 -14.05 31.15 9.57
C LYS A 274 -14.36 30.75 8.13
N LEU A 275 -15.19 29.72 7.93
CA LEU A 275 -15.56 29.24 6.61
C LEU A 275 -16.89 29.85 6.15
N ASP A 276 -17.16 29.75 4.84
CA ASP A 276 -18.47 30.10 4.29
C ASP A 276 -19.56 29.13 4.78
N LYS A 277 -20.81 29.61 4.79
CA LYS A 277 -21.96 28.84 5.28
C LYS A 277 -22.12 27.47 4.60
N GLY A 278 -21.82 27.38 3.30
CA GLY A 278 -21.90 26.13 2.55
C GLY A 278 -20.86 25.11 3.01
N SER A 279 -19.60 25.54 3.15
CA SER A 279 -18.52 24.72 3.70
C SER A 279 -18.81 24.28 5.14
N VAL A 280 -19.36 25.15 5.99
CA VAL A 280 -19.73 24.79 7.37
C VAL A 280 -20.74 23.65 7.38
N ILE A 281 -21.87 23.81 6.68
CA ILE A 281 -22.92 22.79 6.60
C ILE A 281 -22.36 21.46 6.07
N TYR A 282 -21.50 21.52 5.05
CA TYR A 282 -20.88 20.33 4.48
C TYR A 282 -20.02 19.57 5.51
N TYR A 283 -19.12 20.26 6.19
CA TYR A 283 -18.21 19.62 7.13
C TYR A 283 -18.88 19.17 8.41
N GLU A 284 -19.87 19.89 8.91
CA GLU A 284 -20.69 19.46 10.04
C GLU A 284 -21.42 18.16 9.74
N LYS A 285 -22.02 18.05 8.53
CA LYS A 285 -22.64 16.79 8.08
C LYS A 285 -21.64 15.64 7.99
N CYS A 286 -20.43 15.89 7.48
CA CYS A 286 -19.37 14.88 7.45
C CYS A 286 -18.94 14.45 8.86
N ILE A 287 -18.75 15.39 9.78
CA ILE A 287 -18.40 15.07 11.18
C ILE A 287 -19.52 14.27 11.82
N GLN A 288 -20.77 14.69 11.66
CA GLN A 288 -21.93 14.01 12.24
C GLN A 288 -22.04 12.57 11.73
N GLU A 289 -21.93 12.34 10.42
CA GLU A 289 -21.96 11.00 9.83
C GLU A 289 -20.83 10.10 10.35
N ILE A 290 -19.61 10.62 10.42
CA ILE A 290 -18.47 9.84 10.92
C ILE A 290 -18.66 9.51 12.41
N VAL A 291 -19.12 10.48 13.21
CA VAL A 291 -19.34 10.30 14.65
C VAL A 291 -20.51 9.36 14.93
N SER A 292 -21.57 9.34 14.11
CA SER A 292 -22.65 8.36 14.26
C SER A 292 -22.21 6.92 14.01
N ASN A 293 -21.11 6.73 13.25
CA ASN A 293 -20.47 5.44 13.04
C ASN A 293 -19.35 5.14 14.04
N LEU A 294 -19.05 6.08 14.95
CA LEU A 294 -18.26 5.79 16.13
C LEU A 294 -19.22 5.23 17.19
N GLY A 295 -18.82 4.16 17.88
CA GLY A 295 -19.57 3.69 19.04
C GLY A 295 -19.57 4.74 20.17
N ASP A 296 -20.04 4.34 21.35
CA ASP A 296 -20.29 5.27 22.47
C ASP A 296 -19.06 6.07 22.96
N SER A 297 -17.84 5.66 22.60
CA SER A 297 -16.63 6.36 22.99
C SER A 297 -15.48 6.18 22.00
N PHE A 298 -14.55 7.14 22.02
CA PHE A 298 -13.28 7.02 21.31
C PHE A 298 -12.41 5.89 21.90
N PRO A 299 -11.70 5.11 21.07
CA PRO A 299 -10.77 4.10 21.57
C PRO A 299 -9.70 4.70 22.49
N LYS A 300 -9.49 4.07 23.65
CA LYS A 300 -8.47 4.50 24.63
C LYS A 300 -7.04 4.29 24.11
N ALA A 301 -6.81 3.16 23.45
CA ALA A 301 -5.55 2.81 22.80
C ALA A 301 -5.81 1.92 21.58
N MET A 302 -4.96 1.99 20.56
CA MET A 302 -5.06 1.19 19.34
C MET A 302 -3.87 0.25 19.18
N SER A 303 -4.15 -1.02 18.85
CA SER A 303 -3.12 -1.97 18.41
C SER A 303 -2.49 -1.52 17.08
N MET A 304 -1.38 -2.14 16.67
CA MET A 304 -0.73 -1.79 15.40
C MET A 304 -1.64 -2.03 14.18
N GLU A 305 -2.49 -3.06 14.24
CA GLU A 305 -3.50 -3.36 13.23
C GLU A 305 -4.55 -2.26 13.17
N LYS A 306 -5.09 -1.84 14.31
CA LYS A 306 -6.06 -0.73 14.39
C LYS A 306 -5.44 0.60 13.97
N GLN A 307 -4.17 0.85 14.30
CA GLN A 307 -3.41 1.99 13.79
C GLN A 307 -3.28 1.94 12.26
N GLY A 308 -3.07 0.75 11.68
CA GLY A 308 -3.14 0.54 10.23
C GLY A 308 -4.50 0.91 9.66
N THR A 309 -5.59 0.42 10.27
CA THR A 309 -6.97 0.73 9.88
C THR A 309 -7.29 2.23 9.95
N PHE A 310 -6.80 2.93 10.98
CA PHE A 310 -6.87 4.39 11.07
C PHE A 310 -6.19 5.08 9.88
N ILE A 311 -4.99 4.63 9.51
CA ILE A 311 -4.24 5.19 8.39
C ILE A 311 -4.99 4.97 7.06
N LEU A 312 -5.63 3.81 6.87
CA LEU A 312 -6.48 3.55 5.70
C LEU A 312 -7.65 4.55 5.62
N GLY A 313 -8.38 4.74 6.73
CA GLY A 313 -9.52 5.67 6.78
C GLY A 313 -9.12 7.12 6.56
N TYR A 314 -8.01 7.54 7.16
CA TYR A 314 -7.45 8.86 6.92
C TYR A 314 -7.09 9.07 5.44
N TYR A 315 -6.38 8.12 4.82
CA TYR A 315 -5.95 8.24 3.43
C TYR A 315 -7.14 8.35 2.49
N GLN A 316 -8.12 7.45 2.60
CA GLN A 316 -9.27 7.43 1.69
C GLN A 316 -10.18 8.65 1.85
N GLN A 317 -10.41 9.10 3.09
CA GLN A 317 -11.20 10.30 3.32
C GLN A 317 -10.49 11.54 2.76
N LYS A 318 -9.17 11.60 2.89
CA LYS A 318 -8.34 12.67 2.34
C LYS A 318 -8.41 12.71 0.81
N GLU A 319 -8.22 11.57 0.13
CA GLU A 319 -8.38 11.46 -1.33
C GLU A 319 -9.75 11.97 -1.76
N LYS A 320 -10.83 11.55 -1.09
CA LYS A 320 -12.20 11.98 -1.42
C LYS A 320 -12.41 13.50 -1.28
N LEU A 321 -11.78 14.11 -0.27
CA LEU A 321 -11.86 15.56 -0.05
C LEU A 321 -11.10 16.35 -1.12
N TYR A 322 -10.03 15.79 -1.71
CA TYR A 322 -9.29 16.41 -2.79
C TYR A 322 -9.92 16.21 -4.18
N GLU A 323 -10.57 15.06 -4.44
CA GLU A 323 -11.34 14.84 -5.68
C GLU A 323 -12.36 15.95 -5.93
N LYS A 324 -13.13 16.31 -4.89
CA LYS A 324 -14.14 17.38 -4.97
C LYS A 324 -13.56 18.75 -5.34
N LYS A 325 -12.28 19.00 -5.02
CA LYS A 325 -11.61 20.24 -5.41
C LYS A 325 -11.38 20.29 -6.92
N SER A 326 -10.98 19.17 -7.52
CA SER A 326 -10.71 19.09 -8.97
C SER A 326 -11.97 19.20 -9.85
N GLU A 327 -13.14 18.78 -9.32
CA GLU A 327 -14.42 18.94 -10.01
C GLU A 327 -14.94 20.39 -9.90
N GLY A 328 -14.76 21.05 -8.75
CA GLY A 328 -15.14 22.45 -8.55
C GLY A 328 -14.27 23.46 -9.30
N GLU A 329 -12.97 23.19 -9.48
CA GLU A 329 -12.07 24.06 -10.25
C GLU A 329 -12.33 24.00 -11.77
N LYS A 330 -12.92 22.91 -12.29
CA LYS A 330 -13.30 22.81 -13.71
C LYS A 330 -14.54 23.62 -14.08
N ASN A 331 -15.42 23.92 -13.12
CA ASN A 331 -16.65 24.68 -13.36
C ASN A 331 -16.48 26.20 -13.23
N ASN A 332 -15.34 26.69 -12.73
CA ASN A 332 -15.09 28.13 -12.54
C ASN A 332 -14.14 28.73 -13.58
N GLY A 333 -13.89 28.03 -14.69
CA GLY A 333 -13.02 28.47 -15.79
C GLY A 333 -13.75 28.72 -17.12
N ALA A 334 -15.08 28.78 -17.10
CA ALA A 334 -15.90 29.02 -18.27
C ALA A 334 -17.07 29.95 -17.91
N GLU A 335 -16.76 31.20 -17.58
CA GLU A 335 -17.67 32.36 -17.73
C GLU A 335 -16.85 33.57 -18.17
#